data_AF-A0A920TCY8-F1
#
_entry.id   AF-A0A920TCY8-F1
#
_cell.length_a   1.000
_cell.length_b   1.000
_cell.length_c   1.000
_cell.angle_alpha   90.00
_cell.angle_beta   90.00
_cell.angle_gamma   90.00
#
_symmetry.space_group_name_H-M   'P 1'
#
loop_
_entity.id
_entity.type
_entity.pdbx_description
1 polymer ?
#
loop_
_entity_poly.entity_id
_entity_poly.type
_entity_poly.pdbx_seq_one_letter_code
_entity_poly.pdbx_strand_id
1 'polypeptide(L)'
;MPARGGKPSLWPQMVIGKQQVDLRRFRSTQSDGTIHDVSSFVFENTARNGWVTAANPKAKLLLGYVWKTRHYPWLNIWRHREGGRVKSRGLEFGTTGLHQPYSTLVAQGKIFDRPLYTFIDAGQSTTREYMVFVTEVPANYAGVHRLVVGDNKDELVLWEQAPGKRRIRVPIDLPDVSARR
;
A
#
# COMPACT_ATOMS: atom_id res chain seq x y z
N MET A 1 9.19 -14.66 -14.95
CA MET A 1 9.33 -13.31 -15.53
C MET A 1 7.94 -12.77 -15.83
N PRO A 2 7.52 -11.61 -15.28
CA PRO A 2 6.31 -10.98 -15.80
C PRO A 2 6.52 -10.69 -17.29
N ALA A 3 5.56 -11.06 -18.12
CA ALA A 3 5.66 -10.88 -19.57
C ALA A 3 5.90 -9.40 -19.91
N ARG A 4 6.88 -9.14 -20.79
CA ARG A 4 7.06 -7.83 -21.44
C ARG A 4 5.75 -7.54 -22.21
N GLY A 5 4.85 -6.74 -21.63
CA GLY A 5 3.55 -6.42 -22.22
C GLY A 5 2.35 -6.45 -21.27
N GLY A 6 2.50 -6.94 -20.03
CA GLY A 6 1.42 -6.87 -19.04
C GLY A 6 1.12 -5.43 -18.58
N LYS A 7 -0.14 -5.12 -18.27
CA LYS A 7 -0.49 -3.90 -17.52
C LYS A 7 -0.22 -4.12 -16.03
N PRO A 8 0.31 -3.12 -15.30
CA PRO A 8 0.44 -3.24 -13.85
C PRO A 8 -0.94 -3.35 -13.19
N SER A 9 -1.00 -4.03 -12.04
CA SER A 9 -2.20 -4.00 -11.20
C SER A 9 -2.25 -2.69 -10.41
N LEU A 10 -3.42 -2.07 -10.36
CA LEU A 10 -3.69 -0.87 -9.58
C LEU A 10 -4.39 -1.26 -8.28
N TRP A 11 -3.88 -0.78 -7.15
CA TRP A 11 -4.49 -1.11 -5.86
C TRP A 11 -5.97 -0.66 -5.81
N PRO A 12 -6.91 -1.53 -5.40
CA PRO A 12 -6.72 -2.87 -4.80
C PRO A 12 -7.03 -4.05 -5.74
N GLN A 13 -7.26 -3.78 -7.02
CA GLN A 13 -7.78 -4.77 -7.95
C GLN A 13 -6.63 -5.49 -8.64
N MET A 14 -6.77 -6.80 -8.81
CA MET A 14 -5.90 -7.58 -9.69
C MET A 14 -6.62 -8.75 -10.31
N VAL A 15 -5.97 -9.37 -11.28
CA VAL A 15 -6.42 -10.63 -11.86
C VAL A 15 -5.70 -11.79 -11.18
N ILE A 16 -6.45 -12.71 -10.57
CA ILE A 16 -5.95 -14.00 -10.08
C ILE A 16 -6.59 -15.09 -10.94
N GLY A 17 -5.78 -15.82 -11.70
CA GLY A 17 -6.26 -16.74 -12.73
C GLY A 17 -7.02 -15.97 -13.82
N LYS A 18 -8.35 -16.14 -13.88
CA LYS A 18 -9.23 -15.43 -14.83
C LYS A 18 -10.22 -14.49 -14.14
N GLN A 19 -10.09 -14.29 -12.83
CA GLN A 19 -11.04 -13.52 -12.03
C GLN A 19 -10.41 -12.21 -11.57
N GLN A 20 -11.19 -11.12 -11.66
CA GLN A 20 -10.86 -9.86 -11.02
C GLN A 20 -11.19 -9.95 -9.53
N VAL A 21 -10.23 -9.63 -8.67
CA VAL A 21 -10.35 -9.76 -7.21
C VAL A 21 -9.99 -8.43 -6.55
N ASP A 22 -10.87 -7.96 -5.65
CA ASP A 22 -10.56 -6.87 -4.71
C ASP A 22 -9.81 -7.45 -3.50
N LEU A 23 -8.54 -7.09 -3.34
CA LEU A 23 -7.74 -7.59 -2.23
C LEU A 23 -8.01 -6.90 -0.88
N ARG A 24 -8.90 -5.90 -0.78
CA ARG A 24 -9.23 -5.25 0.50
C ARG A 24 -9.80 -6.23 1.52
N ARG A 25 -10.56 -7.24 1.08
CA ARG A 25 -11.09 -8.31 1.94
C ARG A 25 -10.21 -9.54 1.83
N PHE A 26 -9.49 -9.85 2.91
CA PHE A 26 -8.71 -11.08 2.96
C PHE A 26 -9.53 -12.18 3.64
N ARG A 27 -9.93 -13.18 2.85
CA ARG A 27 -10.59 -14.41 3.33
C ARG A 27 -9.72 -15.60 2.93
N SER A 28 -9.64 -16.59 3.81
CA SER A 28 -9.09 -17.89 3.44
C SER A 28 -10.19 -18.68 2.72
N THR A 29 -9.86 -19.28 1.58
CA THR A 29 -10.72 -20.23 0.86
C THR A 29 -10.21 -21.67 1.00
N GLN A 30 -9.15 -21.87 1.77
CA GLN A 30 -8.52 -23.18 1.99
C GLN A 30 -8.81 -23.68 3.39
N SER A 31 -8.77 -25.01 3.55
CA SER A 31 -9.01 -25.73 4.80
C SER A 31 -7.75 -25.95 5.63
N ASP A 32 -6.60 -26.16 4.99
CA ASP A 32 -5.37 -26.65 5.61
C ASP A 32 -4.09 -26.07 4.99
N GLY A 33 -2.93 -26.41 5.57
CA GLY A 33 -1.61 -25.98 5.12
C GLY A 33 -1.23 -24.54 5.49
N THR A 34 -0.01 -24.14 5.11
CA THR A 34 0.55 -22.79 5.27
C THR A 34 0.89 -22.22 3.91
N ILE A 35 0.27 -21.09 3.55
CA ILE A 35 0.47 -20.44 2.25
C ILE A 35 0.77 -18.96 2.41
N HIS A 36 1.92 -18.59 1.86
CA HIS A 36 2.33 -17.20 1.67
C HIS A 36 2.20 -16.84 0.19
N ASP A 37 1.62 -15.68 -0.07
CA ASP A 37 1.73 -15.06 -1.38
C ASP A 37 1.93 -13.56 -1.21
N VAL A 38 2.44 -12.95 -2.27
CA VAL A 38 2.62 -11.51 -2.33
C VAL A 38 2.15 -11.00 -3.66
N SER A 39 1.56 -9.81 -3.65
CA SER A 39 1.12 -9.16 -4.86
C SER A 39 1.50 -7.70 -4.86
N SER A 40 2.03 -7.26 -5.99
CA SER A 40 2.60 -5.94 -6.14
C SER A 40 1.67 -5.06 -6.96
N PHE A 41 1.51 -3.83 -6.51
CA PHE A 41 0.66 -2.83 -7.11
C PHE A 41 1.46 -1.57 -7.37
N VAL A 42 1.01 -0.83 -8.37
CA VAL A 42 1.45 0.54 -8.61
C VAL A 42 0.28 1.50 -8.36
N PHE A 43 0.62 2.78 -8.27
CA PHE A 43 -0.33 3.87 -8.34
C PHE A 43 -0.24 4.52 -9.72
N GLU A 44 -1.31 5.22 -10.10
CA GLU A 44 -1.34 6.07 -11.30
C GLU A 44 -0.12 6.99 -11.35
N ASN A 45 0.42 7.25 -12.54
CA ASN A 45 1.56 8.15 -12.74
C ASN A 45 1.32 9.55 -12.14
N THR A 46 0.06 9.99 -12.12
CA THR A 46 -0.38 11.29 -11.63
C THR A 46 -0.60 11.32 -10.11
N ALA A 47 -0.62 10.15 -9.45
CA ALA A 47 -0.84 10.07 -8.01
C ALA A 47 0.42 10.53 -7.27
N ARG A 48 0.35 11.71 -6.64
CA ARG A 48 1.45 12.25 -5.81
C ARG A 48 1.68 11.41 -4.55
N ASN A 49 0.59 10.88 -3.98
CA ASN A 49 0.62 10.09 -2.75
C ASN A 49 0.08 8.68 -2.98
N GLY A 50 0.79 7.69 -2.45
CA GLY A 50 0.31 6.33 -2.28
C GLY A 50 -0.24 6.16 -0.87
N TRP A 51 -1.20 5.26 -0.71
CA TRP A 51 -1.77 4.95 0.59
C TRP A 51 -2.28 3.53 0.66
N VAL A 52 -2.32 2.99 1.89
CA VAL A 52 -2.95 1.70 2.18
C VAL A 52 -3.45 1.71 3.62
N THR A 53 -4.57 1.04 3.87
CA THR A 53 -5.19 1.00 5.20
C THR A 53 -5.62 -0.41 5.58
N ALA A 54 -5.60 -0.72 6.88
CA ALA A 54 -6.23 -1.89 7.47
C ALA A 54 -7.27 -1.46 8.50
N ALA A 55 -8.52 -1.86 8.29
CA ALA A 55 -9.62 -1.61 9.22
C ALA A 55 -9.90 -2.84 10.06
N ASN A 56 -10.09 -2.65 11.37
CA ASN A 56 -10.74 -3.59 12.26
C ASN A 56 -12.01 -2.92 12.82
N PRO A 57 -13.15 -3.02 12.11
CA PRO A 57 -14.39 -2.38 12.56
C PRO A 57 -14.89 -2.90 13.91
N LYS A 58 -14.65 -4.17 14.25
CA LYS A 58 -15.03 -4.72 15.56
C LYS A 58 -14.28 -4.03 16.71
N ALA A 59 -12.99 -3.73 16.50
CA ALA A 59 -12.19 -2.95 17.44
C ALA A 59 -12.37 -1.43 17.26
N LYS A 60 -13.20 -0.99 16.31
CA LYS A 60 -13.37 0.43 15.94
C LYS A 60 -12.08 1.13 15.55
N LEU A 61 -11.11 0.42 14.94
CA LEU A 61 -9.81 0.99 14.58
C LEU A 61 -9.52 0.93 13.08
N LEU A 62 -8.82 1.94 12.59
CA LEU A 62 -8.24 2.00 11.26
C LEU A 62 -6.78 2.42 11.37
N LEU A 63 -5.87 1.56 10.90
CA LEU A 63 -4.46 1.86 10.67
C LEU A 63 -4.29 2.28 9.20
N GLY A 64 -3.45 3.27 8.93
CA GLY A 64 -3.11 3.63 7.56
C GLY A 64 -1.68 4.14 7.39
N TYR A 65 -1.16 3.94 6.18
CA TYR A 65 0.08 4.50 5.70
C TYR A 65 -0.19 5.44 4.53
N VAL A 66 0.57 6.54 4.46
CA VAL A 66 0.56 7.48 3.33
C VAL A 66 2.00 7.85 2.99
N TRP A 67 2.38 7.86 1.72
CA TRP A 67 3.73 8.15 1.29
C TRP A 67 3.76 8.85 -0.07
N LYS A 68 4.90 9.46 -0.40
CA LYS A 68 5.13 10.02 -1.74
C LYS A 68 5.47 8.88 -2.72
N THR A 69 4.65 8.67 -3.75
CA THR A 69 4.84 7.57 -4.74
C THR A 69 6.19 7.65 -5.45
N ARG A 70 6.72 8.87 -5.65
CA ARG A 70 8.06 9.08 -6.22
C ARG A 70 9.20 8.47 -5.39
N HIS A 71 9.02 8.29 -4.08
CA HIS A 71 10.02 7.67 -3.20
C HIS A 71 9.81 6.16 -3.10
N TYR A 72 8.55 5.73 -3.11
CA TYR A 72 8.14 4.33 -2.99
C TYR A 72 7.07 4.02 -4.04
N PRO A 73 7.48 3.61 -5.25
CA PRO A 73 6.55 3.42 -6.37
C PRO A 73 5.69 2.17 -6.26
N TRP A 74 6.00 1.28 -5.31
CA TRP A 74 5.37 -0.01 -5.15
C TRP A 74 4.60 -0.13 -3.84
N LEU A 75 3.46 -0.80 -3.91
CA LEU A 75 2.77 -1.38 -2.76
C LEU A 75 2.74 -2.90 -2.92
N ASN A 76 3.34 -3.62 -2.00
CA ASN A 76 3.27 -5.06 -1.90
C ASN A 76 2.28 -5.45 -0.80
N ILE A 77 1.43 -6.42 -1.09
CA ILE A 77 0.48 -6.98 -0.14
C ILE A 77 0.87 -8.43 0.09
N TRP A 78 1.56 -8.68 1.19
CA TRP A 78 1.85 -10.02 1.64
C TRP A 78 0.65 -10.61 2.37
N ARG A 79 0.36 -11.87 2.08
CA ARG A 79 -0.81 -12.60 2.57
C ARG A 79 -0.37 -13.93 3.13
N HIS A 80 -0.62 -14.14 4.42
CA HIS A 80 -0.31 -15.38 5.12
C HIS A 80 -1.60 -16.04 5.61
N ARG A 81 -1.85 -17.27 5.14
CA ARG A 81 -2.85 -18.17 5.71
C ARG A 81 -2.16 -19.39 6.28
N GLU A 82 -2.71 -19.90 7.36
CA GLU A 82 -2.28 -21.17 7.95
C GLU A 82 -3.48 -21.82 8.64
N GLY A 83 -3.65 -23.13 8.45
CA GLY A 83 -4.75 -23.90 9.05
C GLY A 83 -6.12 -23.34 8.65
N GLY A 84 -6.27 -22.99 7.37
CA GLY A 84 -7.49 -22.44 6.80
C GLY A 84 -7.92 -21.06 7.32
N ARG A 85 -7.06 -20.36 8.07
CA ARG A 85 -7.33 -19.03 8.63
C ARG A 85 -6.36 -17.99 8.09
N VAL A 86 -6.83 -16.76 7.98
CA VAL A 86 -5.94 -15.60 7.81
C VAL A 86 -5.16 -15.39 9.11
N LYS A 87 -3.83 -15.45 9.04
CA LYS A 87 -2.95 -15.23 10.20
C LYS A 87 -2.40 -13.82 10.24
N SER A 88 -1.85 -13.37 9.12
CA SER A 88 -1.23 -12.05 9.01
C SER A 88 -1.32 -11.50 7.60
N ARG A 89 -1.14 -10.19 7.50
CA ARG A 89 -1.13 -9.44 6.25
C ARG A 89 -0.08 -8.34 6.33
N GLY A 90 0.79 -8.27 5.35
CA GLY A 90 1.75 -7.19 5.17
C GLY A 90 1.14 -6.07 4.33
N LEU A 91 1.39 -4.82 4.73
CA LEU A 91 1.09 -3.61 3.99
C LEU A 91 2.43 -2.92 3.67
N GLU A 92 3.06 -3.33 2.58
CA GLU A 92 4.50 -3.12 2.36
C GLU A 92 4.74 -2.17 1.20
N PHE A 93 4.82 -0.86 1.45
CA PHE A 93 5.25 0.08 0.43
C PHE A 93 6.79 0.14 0.36
N GLY A 94 7.36 0.29 -0.83
CA GLY A 94 8.80 0.16 -0.99
C GLY A 94 9.35 0.56 -2.36
N THR A 95 10.66 0.39 -2.51
CA THR A 95 11.40 0.61 -3.76
C THR A 95 11.37 -0.57 -4.71
N THR A 96 11.02 -1.76 -4.22
CA THR A 96 10.90 -2.96 -5.04
C THR A 96 9.47 -3.46 -5.06
N GLY A 97 8.98 -3.78 -6.26
CA GLY A 97 7.73 -4.51 -6.47
C GLY A 97 7.95 -5.91 -7.00
N LEU A 98 9.20 -6.37 -7.06
CA LEU A 98 9.54 -7.69 -7.56
C LEU A 98 10.29 -8.43 -6.46
N HIS A 99 9.69 -9.52 -5.96
CA HIS A 99 10.26 -10.32 -4.89
C HIS A 99 11.27 -11.31 -5.47
N GLN A 100 12.45 -10.80 -5.82
CA GLN A 100 13.56 -11.53 -6.43
C GLN A 100 14.90 -11.10 -5.79
N PRO A 101 15.97 -11.90 -5.93
CA PRO A 101 17.30 -11.52 -5.47
C PRO A 101 17.79 -10.21 -6.11
N TYR A 102 18.65 -9.48 -5.39
CA TYR A 102 19.17 -8.18 -5.84
C TYR A 102 19.81 -8.21 -7.23
N SER A 103 20.60 -9.25 -7.56
CA SER A 103 21.22 -9.39 -8.88
C SER A 103 20.19 -9.38 -10.01
N THR A 104 19.06 -10.05 -9.81
CA THR A 104 17.94 -10.06 -10.75
C THR A 104 17.28 -8.68 -10.84
N LEU A 105 17.08 -7.99 -9.71
CA LEU A 105 16.49 -6.65 -9.69
C LEU A 105 17.36 -5.63 -10.41
N VAL A 106 18.68 -5.67 -10.18
CA VAL A 106 19.65 -4.80 -10.84
C VAL A 106 19.66 -5.04 -12.35
N ALA A 107 19.76 -6.31 -12.77
CA ALA A 107 19.74 -6.68 -14.19
C ALA A 107 18.42 -6.30 -14.88
N GLN A 108 17.30 -6.39 -14.17
CA GLN A 108 15.99 -6.01 -14.70
C GLN A 108 15.79 -4.49 -14.75
N GLY A 109 16.32 -3.74 -13.79
CA GLY A 109 16.19 -2.27 -13.72
C GLY A 109 14.81 -1.78 -13.29
N LYS A 110 13.82 -2.03 -14.14
CA LYS A 110 12.43 -1.58 -13.98
C LYS A 110 11.42 -2.57 -14.58
N ILE A 111 10.18 -2.48 -14.12
CA ILE A 111 9.00 -3.11 -14.73
C ILE A 111 7.84 -2.11 -14.69
N PHE A 112 6.94 -2.15 -15.68
CA PHE A 112 5.81 -1.22 -15.79
C PHE A 112 6.20 0.26 -15.68
N ASP A 113 7.37 0.61 -16.20
CA ASP A 113 7.98 1.93 -16.08
C ASP A 113 8.12 2.44 -14.63
N ARG A 114 8.40 1.52 -13.71
CA ARG A 114 8.72 1.79 -12.30
C ARG A 114 10.05 1.13 -11.95
N PRO A 115 10.98 1.87 -11.32
CA PRO A 115 12.25 1.31 -10.90
C PRO A 115 12.02 0.20 -9.87
N LEU A 116 12.84 -0.85 -9.89
CA LEU A 116 12.79 -1.96 -8.93
C LEU A 116 13.75 -1.77 -7.75
N TYR A 117 14.56 -0.72 -7.78
CA TYR A 117 15.49 -0.34 -6.74
C TYR A 117 15.82 1.15 -6.86
N THR A 118 16.51 1.67 -5.86
CA THR A 118 17.13 2.99 -5.89
C THR A 118 18.55 2.85 -5.41
N PHE A 119 19.48 3.61 -5.97
CA PHE A 119 20.86 3.67 -5.51
C PHE A 119 21.09 4.96 -4.71
N ILE A 120 22.08 4.91 -3.81
CA ILE A 120 22.65 6.05 -3.11
C ILE A 120 24.15 5.88 -3.27
N ASP A 121 24.81 6.87 -3.85
CA ASP A 121 26.25 6.81 -4.13
C ASP A 121 27.09 7.11 -2.87
N ALA A 122 28.41 6.88 -2.95
CA ALA A 122 29.34 7.19 -1.86
C ALA A 122 29.22 8.67 -1.46
N GLY A 123 29.02 8.91 -0.16
CA GLY A 123 28.84 10.26 0.40
C GLY A 123 27.46 10.88 0.14
N GLN A 124 26.56 10.23 -0.60
CA GLN A 124 25.20 10.74 -0.78
C GLN A 124 24.31 10.40 0.41
N SER A 125 23.31 11.26 0.63
CA SER A 125 22.23 11.06 1.59
C SER A 125 20.89 11.31 0.91
N THR A 126 19.85 10.59 1.33
CA THR A 126 18.49 10.80 0.84
C THR A 126 17.51 10.76 2.01
N THR A 127 16.50 11.63 1.96
CA THR A 127 15.43 11.68 2.95
C THR A 127 14.12 11.22 2.31
N ARG A 128 13.44 10.31 3.00
CA ARG A 128 12.13 9.82 2.58
C ARG A 128 11.17 9.87 3.75
N GLU A 129 9.96 10.27 3.44
CA GLU A 129 8.92 10.53 4.42
C GLU A 129 7.72 9.66 4.10
N TYR A 130 7.09 9.17 5.15
CA TYR A 130 5.80 8.53 5.13
C TYR A 130 5.09 8.87 6.44
N MET A 131 3.77 8.77 6.42
CA MET A 131 2.92 8.95 7.58
C MET A 131 2.33 7.59 7.95
N VAL A 132 2.26 7.32 9.25
CA VAL A 132 1.45 6.26 9.82
C VAL A 132 0.43 6.91 10.75
N PHE A 133 -0.81 6.46 10.69
CA PHE A 133 -1.87 6.98 11.56
C PHE A 133 -2.77 5.85 12.04
N VAL A 134 -3.38 6.07 13.19
CA VAL A 134 -4.49 5.27 13.70
C VAL A 134 -5.63 6.22 14.03
N THR A 135 -6.85 5.88 13.61
CA THR A 135 -8.06 6.64 13.93
C THR A 135 -9.20 5.72 14.31
N GLU A 136 -10.13 6.22 15.11
CA GLU A 136 -11.39 5.51 15.38
C GLU A 136 -12.24 5.43 14.11
N VAL A 137 -12.90 4.29 13.93
CA VAL A 137 -13.92 4.08 12.92
C VAL A 137 -15.14 3.40 13.53
N PRO A 138 -16.35 3.68 13.04
CA PRO A 138 -17.56 3.04 13.54
C PRO A 138 -17.59 1.52 13.29
N ALA A 139 -18.34 0.77 14.11
CA ALA A 139 -18.38 -0.69 14.04
C ALA A 139 -18.87 -1.25 12.69
N ASN A 140 -19.67 -0.47 11.97
CA ASN A 140 -20.15 -0.78 10.62
C ASN A 140 -19.34 -0.08 9.51
N TYR A 141 -18.07 0.26 9.76
CA TYR A 141 -17.21 0.90 8.74
C TYR A 141 -16.94 -0.05 7.57
N ALA A 142 -17.25 0.39 6.35
CA ALA A 142 -17.12 -0.39 5.13
C ALA A 142 -15.69 -0.40 4.54
N GLY A 143 -14.80 0.42 5.10
CA GLY A 143 -13.44 0.61 4.62
C GLY A 143 -13.27 1.89 3.81
N VAL A 144 -12.02 2.23 3.51
CA VAL A 144 -11.64 3.45 2.81
C VAL A 144 -11.73 3.25 1.30
N HIS A 145 -12.38 4.18 0.60
CA HIS A 145 -12.39 4.26 -0.87
C HIS A 145 -11.43 5.28 -1.40
N ARG A 146 -11.31 6.42 -0.72
CA ARG A 146 -10.42 7.50 -1.09
C ARG A 146 -9.77 8.07 0.15
N LEU A 147 -8.49 8.40 0.04
CA LEU A 147 -7.73 9.15 1.04
C LEU A 147 -7.05 10.30 0.32
N VAL A 148 -7.15 11.50 0.88
CA VAL A 148 -6.48 12.71 0.39
C VAL A 148 -5.74 13.35 1.55
N VAL A 149 -4.53 13.86 1.28
CA VAL A 149 -3.84 14.78 2.17
C VAL A 149 -4.38 16.17 1.87
N GLY A 150 -4.90 16.88 2.87
CA GLY A 150 -5.47 18.22 2.71
C GLY A 150 -4.46 19.19 2.08
N ASP A 151 -4.95 20.23 1.42
CA ASP A 151 -4.10 21.17 0.67
C ASP A 151 -3.07 21.87 1.56
N ASN A 152 -3.46 22.18 2.80
CA ASN A 152 -2.59 22.74 3.84
C ASN A 152 -1.69 21.70 4.52
N LYS A 153 -1.87 20.40 4.21
CA LYS A 153 -1.17 19.25 4.82
C LYS A 153 -1.32 19.12 6.34
N ASP A 154 -2.41 19.68 6.87
CA ASP A 154 -2.83 19.68 8.26
C ASP A 154 -3.82 18.55 8.59
N GLU A 155 -4.38 17.88 7.58
CA GLU A 155 -5.28 16.75 7.77
C GLU A 155 -5.19 15.68 6.66
N LEU A 156 -5.60 14.47 7.00
CA LEU A 156 -6.02 13.43 6.07
C LEU A 156 -7.54 13.39 6.03
N VAL A 157 -8.12 13.39 4.83
CA VAL A 157 -9.56 13.20 4.63
C VAL A 157 -9.79 11.83 4.01
N LEU A 158 -10.58 11.00 4.68
CA LEU A 158 -10.91 9.64 4.27
C LEU A 158 -12.39 9.55 3.93
N TRP A 159 -12.69 9.01 2.75
CA TRP A 159 -14.06 8.70 2.32
C TRP A 159 -14.31 7.21 2.43
N GLU A 160 -15.40 6.85 3.11
CA GLU A 160 -15.86 5.47 3.17
C GLU A 160 -16.31 4.94 1.80
N GLN A 161 -16.27 3.61 1.62
CA GLN A 161 -16.58 2.91 0.37
C GLN A 161 -17.90 3.17 -0.35
N ALA A 162 -18.94 3.74 0.29
CA ALA A 162 -20.17 4.02 -0.45
C ALA A 162 -20.29 5.52 -0.79
N PRO A 163 -20.81 5.85 -1.99
CA PRO A 163 -21.04 7.24 -2.39
C PRO A 163 -21.87 8.01 -1.34
N GLY A 164 -21.44 9.23 -0.99
CA GLY A 164 -22.13 10.08 -0.02
C GLY A 164 -21.99 9.69 1.45
N LYS A 165 -21.22 8.64 1.79
CA LYS A 165 -21.03 8.21 3.18
C LYS A 165 -20.08 9.12 4.00
N ARG A 166 -19.80 8.64 5.21
CA ARG A 166 -18.94 9.25 6.22
C ARG A 166 -17.61 9.72 5.65
N ARG A 167 -17.23 10.90 6.13
CA ARG A 167 -15.89 11.47 5.97
C ARG A 167 -15.24 11.47 7.34
N ILE A 168 -14.04 10.91 7.42
CA ILE A 168 -13.22 10.92 8.63
C ILE A 168 -12.05 11.87 8.36
N ARG A 169 -11.85 12.82 9.26
CA ARG A 169 -10.73 13.75 9.25
C ARG A 169 -9.76 13.33 10.33
N VAL A 170 -8.51 13.14 9.95
CA VAL A 170 -7.42 12.81 10.86
C VAL A 170 -6.43 13.96 10.81
N PRO A 171 -6.30 14.76 11.89
CA PRO A 171 -5.30 15.82 11.95
C PRO A 171 -3.90 15.26 11.72
N ILE A 172 -3.09 16.00 10.96
CA ILE A 172 -1.67 15.75 10.76
C ILE A 172 -0.93 16.71 11.69
N ASP A 173 -0.48 16.17 12.82
CA ASP A 173 0.42 16.87 13.73
C ASP A 173 1.83 16.31 13.54
N LEU A 174 2.48 16.71 12.45
CA LEU A 174 3.86 16.33 12.16
C LEU A 174 4.79 17.49 12.48
N PRO A 175 5.90 17.24 13.19
CA PRO A 175 6.90 18.27 13.43
C PRO A 175 7.50 18.74 12.10
N ASP A 176 7.82 20.03 12.02
CA ASP A 176 8.51 20.58 10.85
C ASP A 176 9.90 19.95 10.72
N VAL A 177 10.06 19.12 9.70
CA VAL A 177 11.29 18.34 9.47
C VAL A 177 12.36 19.19 8.77
N SER A 178 12.05 20.44 8.38
CA SER A 178 13.02 21.36 7.76
C SER A 178 14.21 21.71 8.65
N ALA A 179 14.10 21.50 9.97
CA ALA A 179 15.15 21.76 10.95
C ALA A 179 16.17 20.62 11.12
N ARG A 180 16.01 19.47 10.45
CA ARG A 180 16.96 18.35 10.53
C ARG A 180 17.80 18.28 9.26
N ARG A 181 18.84 19.10 9.21
CA ARG A 181 19.98 18.95 8.28
C ARG A 181 21.27 18.94 9.06
#